data_AF-A0A9P6SZF6-F1
#
_entry.id   AF-A0A9P6SZF6-F1
#
_cell.length_a   1.000
_cell.length_b   1.000
_cell.length_c   1.000
_cell.angle_alpha   90.00
_cell.angle_beta   90.00
_cell.angle_gamma   90.00
#
_symmetry.space_group_name_H-M   'P 1'
#
loop_
_entity.id
_entity.type
_entity.pdbx_description
1 polymer ?
#
loop_
_entity_poly.entity_id
_entity_poly.type
_entity_poly.pdbx_seq_one_letter_code
_entity_poly.pdbx_strand_id
1 'polypeptide(L)' 'MTTSPPDPTFEELATIPGHVASFSADLASGQLLNVNGSVSQDQATVIQKLMQDVGQLVSRYSHGAASGLLSGADLEDSA' A
#
# COMPACT_ATOMS: atom_id res chain seq x y z
N MET A 1 25.67 2.42 13.81
CA MET A 1 24.69 1.80 12.90
C MET A 1 23.78 0.94 13.75
N THR A 2 22.58 1.42 14.07
CA THR A 2 21.59 0.66 14.86
C THR A 2 20.79 -0.20 13.90
N THR A 3 21.19 -1.46 13.76
CA THR A 3 20.34 -2.49 13.11
C THR A 3 19.17 -2.74 14.05
N SER A 4 17.96 -2.31 13.67
CA SER A 4 16.75 -2.74 14.36
C SER A 4 16.72 -4.28 14.40
N PRO A 5 16.33 -4.88 15.55
CA PRO A 5 16.15 -6.32 15.61
C PRO A 5 15.14 -6.77 14.53
N PRO A 6 15.30 -7.98 13.98
CA PRO A 6 14.40 -8.51 12.96
C PRO A 6 12.96 -8.47 13.46
N ASP A 7 12.06 -8.01 12.60
CA ASP A 7 10.62 -7.94 12.89
C ASP A 7 10.08 -9.38 13.07
N PRO A 8 9.65 -9.78 14.28
CA PRO A 8 9.21 -11.17 14.52
C PRO A 8 7.97 -11.52 13.68
N THR A 9 7.13 -10.52 13.37
CA THR A 9 5.97 -10.67 12.50
C THR A 9 6.37 -11.02 11.07
N PHE A 10 7.58 -10.62 10.63
CA PHE A 10 8.08 -10.95 9.29
C PHE A 10 8.46 -12.42 9.16
N GLU A 11 9.08 -13.01 10.19
CA GLU A 11 9.45 -14.43 10.19
C GLU A 11 8.20 -15.34 10.21
N GLU A 12 7.14 -14.92 10.92
CA GLU A 12 5.88 -15.64 10.96
C GLU A 12 5.20 -15.76 9.59
N LEU A 13 5.40 -14.80 8.66
CA LEU A 13 4.84 -14.87 7.31
C LEU A 13 5.28 -16.12 6.55
N ALA A 14 6.52 -16.56 6.75
CA ALA A 14 7.07 -17.75 6.10
C ALA A 14 6.43 -19.06 6.60
N THR A 15 5.69 -19.02 7.72
CA THR A 15 5.01 -20.18 8.29
C THR A 15 3.61 -20.40 7.70
N ILE A 16 3.10 -19.44 6.92
CA ILE A 16 1.77 -19.52 6.31
C ILE A 16 1.75 -20.65 5.26
N PRO A 17 0.80 -21.60 5.31
CA PRO A 17 0.70 -22.65 4.30
C PRO A 17 0.55 -22.08 2.88
N GLY A 18 1.42 -22.51 1.96
CA GLY A 18 1.45 -22.00 0.59
C GLY A 18 2.17 -20.67 0.40
N HIS A 19 2.92 -20.19 1.41
CA HIS A 19 3.80 -19.04 1.28
C HIS A 19 4.87 -19.27 0.20
N VAL A 20 5.08 -18.25 -0.63
CA VAL A 20 6.06 -18.27 -1.74
C VAL A 20 7.15 -17.23 -1.52
N ALA A 21 6.78 -16.04 -1.04
CA ALA A 21 7.72 -14.98 -0.69
C ALA A 21 7.07 -13.92 0.20
N SER A 22 7.88 -13.22 1.00
CA SER A 22 7.51 -12.00 1.71
C SER A 22 8.65 -10.99 1.64
N PHE A 23 8.32 -9.72 1.67
CA PHE A 23 9.30 -8.66 1.79
C PHE A 23 8.74 -7.47 2.57
N SER A 24 9.61 -6.69 3.18
CA SER A 24 9.29 -5.38 3.74
C SER A 24 10.16 -4.33 3.08
N ALA A 25 9.63 -3.12 2.92
CA ALA A 25 10.33 -2.00 2.33
C ALA A 25 10.03 -0.72 3.09
N ASP A 26 10.98 0.21 3.08
CA ASP A 26 10.77 1.55 3.59
C ASP A 26 9.83 2.34 2.67
N LEU A 27 8.79 2.94 3.25
CA LEU A 27 7.74 3.62 2.50
C LEU A 27 8.22 4.88 1.79
N ALA A 28 9.23 5.57 2.35
CA ALA A 28 9.71 6.86 1.83
C ALA A 28 10.73 6.69 0.71
N SER A 29 11.65 5.73 0.86
CA SER A 29 12.76 5.48 -0.07
C SER A 29 12.52 4.31 -1.02
N GLY A 30 11.57 3.42 -0.70
CA GLY A 30 11.33 2.18 -1.45
C GLY A 30 12.42 1.13 -1.31
N GLN A 31 13.35 1.33 -0.37
CA GLN A 31 14.43 0.40 -0.10
C GLN A 31 13.87 -0.89 0.53
N LEU A 32 14.27 -2.05 0.00
CA LEU A 32 14.01 -3.32 0.67
C LEU A 32 14.72 -3.39 2.03
N LEU A 33 13.96 -3.80 3.04
CA LEU A 33 14.46 -3.98 4.41
C LEU A 33 14.67 -5.46 4.70
N ASN A 34 13.63 -6.28 4.50
CA ASN A 34 13.68 -7.72 4.67
C ASN A 34 13.12 -8.44 3.44
N VAL A 35 13.68 -9.60 3.10
CA VAL A 35 13.20 -10.47 2.03
C VAL A 35 13.27 -11.92 2.50
N ASN A 36 12.20 -12.67 2.24
CA ASN A 36 12.14 -14.12 2.32
C ASN A 36 11.70 -14.65 0.96
N GLY A 37 12.50 -15.53 0.36
CA GLY A 37 12.29 -16.04 -1.01
C GLY A 37 13.04 -15.21 -2.07
N SER A 38 12.51 -15.21 -3.30
CA SER A 38 13.18 -14.65 -4.49
C SER A 38 12.53 -13.34 -4.97
N VAL A 39 12.46 -12.33 -4.08
CA VAL A 39 11.99 -10.98 -4.46
C VAL A 39 13.18 -10.06 -4.67
N SER A 40 13.31 -9.51 -5.88
CA SER A 40 14.34 -8.51 -6.19
C SER A 40 13.92 -7.10 -5.77
N GLN A 41 14.89 -6.19 -5.64
CA GLN A 41 14.64 -4.77 -5.39
C GLN A 41 13.72 -4.17 -6.46
N ASP A 42 13.92 -4.49 -7.72
CA ASP A 42 13.06 -3.99 -8.81
C ASP A 42 11.61 -4.47 -8.66
N GLN A 43 11.41 -5.75 -8.31
CA GLN A 43 10.07 -6.29 -8.07
C GLN A 43 9.38 -5.62 -6.88
N ALA A 44 10.11 -5.43 -5.77
CA ALA A 44 9.61 -4.75 -4.59
C ALA A 44 9.22 -3.30 -4.89
N THR A 45 10.06 -2.58 -5.63
CA THR A 45 9.80 -1.20 -6.07
C THR A 45 8.56 -1.10 -6.98
N VAL A 46 8.38 -2.04 -7.92
CA VAL A 46 7.19 -2.08 -8.78
C VAL A 46 5.91 -2.33 -7.96
N ILE A 47 5.94 -3.29 -7.03
CA ILE A 47 4.80 -3.59 -6.15
C ILE A 47 4.45 -2.39 -5.29
N GLN A 48 5.44 -1.70 -4.72
CA GLN A 48 5.21 -0.50 -3.93
C GLN A 48 4.57 0.62 -4.75
N LYS A 49 5.09 0.87 -5.97
CA LYS A 49 4.52 1.89 -6.85
C LYS A 49 3.07 1.59 -7.21
N LEU A 50 2.76 0.33 -7.49
CA LEU A 50 1.38 -0.11 -7.69
C LEU A 50 0.50 0.19 -6.46
N MET A 51 0.94 -0.13 -5.25
CA MET A 51 0.19 0.16 -4.03
C MET A 51 -0.04 1.66 -3.81
N GLN A 52 0.95 2.50 -4.13
CA GLN A 52 0.82 3.96 -4.08
C GLN A 52 -0.19 4.47 -5.11
N ASP A 53 -0.11 4.00 -6.35
CA ASP A 53 -1.03 4.38 -7.43
C ASP A 53 -2.47 3.95 -7.10
N VAL A 54 -2.65 2.74 -6.57
CA VAL A 54 -3.96 2.23 -6.09
C VAL A 54 -4.47 3.10 -4.95
N GLY A 55 -3.64 3.43 -3.96
CA GLY A 55 -4.03 4.29 -2.85
C GLY A 55 -4.46 5.70 -3.29
N GLN A 56 -3.72 6.30 -4.23
CA GLN A 56 -4.08 7.59 -4.83
C GLN A 56 -5.40 7.49 -5.61
N LEU A 57 -5.60 6.40 -6.36
CA LEU A 57 -6.83 6.16 -7.10
C LEU A 57 -8.03 6.04 -6.15
N VAL A 58 -7.92 5.20 -5.12
CA VAL A 58 -8.97 5.02 -4.09
C VAL A 58 -9.29 6.34 -3.41
N SER A 59 -8.27 7.15 -3.06
CA SER A 59 -8.47 8.47 -2.47
C SER A 59 -9.23 9.44 -3.40
N ARG A 60 -8.92 9.44 -4.70
CA ARG A 60 -9.67 10.23 -5.69
C ARG A 60 -11.11 9.78 -5.82
N TYR A 61 -11.38 8.47 -5.79
CA TYR A 61 -12.74 7.95 -5.90
C TYR A 61 -13.56 8.19 -4.62
N SER A 62 -12.96 8.06 -3.43
CA SER A 62 -13.66 8.39 -2.18
C SER A 62 -13.97 9.88 -2.07
N HIS A 63 -13.06 10.77 -2.51
CA HIS A 63 -13.30 12.21 -2.56
C HIS A 63 -14.23 12.65 -3.71
N GLY A 64 -14.13 12.01 -4.88
CA GLY A 64 -14.97 12.30 -6.04
C GLY A 64 -16.42 11.84 -5.84
N ALA A 65 -16.63 10.67 -5.21
CA ALA A 65 -17.96 10.19 -4.83
C ALA A 65 -18.60 11.07 -3.75
N ALA A 66 -17.82 11.57 -2.79
CA ALA A 66 -18.31 12.53 -1.79
C ALA A 66 -18.66 13.90 -2.41
N SER A 67 -17.90 14.35 -3.41
CA SER A 67 -18.13 15.64 -4.07
C SER A 67 -19.37 15.61 -4.97
N GLY A 68 -19.70 14.48 -5.60
CA GLY A 68 -20.91 14.32 -6.42
C GLY A 68 -22.24 14.29 -5.64
N LEU A 69 -22.22 13.99 -4.34
CA LEU A 69 -23.42 14.01 -3.48
C LEU A 69 -23.74 15.41 -2.92
N LEU A 70 -22.76 16.33 -2.88
CA LEU A 70 -22.95 17.68 -2.37
C LEU A 70 -23.44 18.67 -3.45
N SER A 71 -23.29 18.35 -4.74
CA SER A 71 -23.78 19.20 -5.84
C SER A 71 -25.27 19.00 -6.17
N GLY A 72 -25.93 17.99 -5.59
CA GLY A 72 -27.35 17.70 -5.80
C GLY A 72 -28.30 18.24 -4.74
N ALA A 73 -27.80 18.66 -3.57
CA ALA A 73 -28.62 19.13 -2.46
C ALA A 73 -28.97 20.63 -2.51
N ASP A 74 -28.31 21.40 -3.39
CA ASP A 74 -28.51 22.86 -3.52
C ASP A 74 -29.45 23.25 -4.70
N LEU A 75 -30.11 22.28 -5.37
CA LEU A 75 -30.97 22.55 -6.53
C LEU A 75 -32.48 22.35 -6.27
N GLU A 76 -32.90 22.03 -5.04
CA GLU A 76 -34.32 21.84 -4.71
C GLU A 76 -34.97 23.00 -3.93
N ASP A 77 -34.24 24.09 -3.63
CA ASP A 77 -34.77 25.26 -2.88
C ASP A 77 -34.76 26.56 -3.71
N SER A 78 -34.97 26.47 -5.03
CA SER A 78 -35.03 27.64 -5.92
C SER A 78 -36.18 27.61 -6.94
N ALA A 79 -37.29 26.92 -6.63
CA ALA A 79 -38.50 26.90 -7.43
C ALA A 79 -39.69 27.57 -6.72
#